data_AF-A0A397TSG5-F1
#
_entry.id   AF-A0A397TSG5-F1
#
_cell.length_a   1.000
_cell.length_b   1.000
_cell.length_c   1.000
_cell.angle_alpha   90.00
_cell.angle_beta   90.00
_cell.angle_gamma   90.00
#
_symmetry.space_group_name_H-M   'P 1'
#
loop_
_entity.id
_entity.type
_entity.pdbx_description
1 polymer ?
#
loop_
_entity_poly.entity_id
_entity_poly.type
_entity_poly.pdbx_seq_one_letter_code
_entity_poly.pdbx_strand_id
1 'polypeptide(L)'
;MAQVISDRSVQRKVKSIQDTTYIEETLGALNDYVLLGRSGLRVSPLCLGTETFGEQRGIGTNYEGSKEVFDYYFENGGNFVDTSNNYNFGESERFLGKLIAEKRSQIVVATKYSGIYVYFRFIINNVRNEPARLDLVCWTYN
;
A
#
# COMPACT_ATOMS: atom_id res chain seq x y z
N MET A 1 2.03 -44.71 12.61
CA MET A 1 1.85 -43.42 11.92
C MET A 1 0.65 -42.64 12.51
N ALA A 2 0.68 -42.28 13.81
CA ALA A 2 -0.42 -41.51 14.42
C ALA A 2 -0.05 -40.79 15.75
N GLN A 3 1.20 -40.36 15.94
CA GLN A 3 1.63 -39.71 17.19
C GLN A 3 2.06 -38.24 17.06
N VAL A 4 1.97 -37.64 15.87
CA VAL A 4 2.36 -36.23 15.65
C VAL A 4 1.19 -35.26 15.88
N ILE A 5 -0.06 -35.74 15.91
CA ILE A 5 -1.27 -34.88 15.95
C ILE A 5 -1.73 -34.55 17.39
N SER A 6 -1.26 -35.29 18.41
CA SER A 6 -1.64 -35.10 19.82
C SER A 6 -0.74 -34.14 20.60
N ASP A 7 0.32 -33.61 19.98
CA ASP A 7 1.25 -32.72 20.65
C ASP A 7 0.60 -31.33 20.88
N ARG A 8 0.42 -30.97 22.16
CA ARG A 8 -0.15 -29.69 22.59
C ARG A 8 0.69 -28.48 22.13
N SER A 9 1.97 -28.66 21.85
CA SER A 9 2.84 -27.59 21.33
C SER A 9 2.58 -27.32 19.84
N VAL A 10 2.33 -28.37 19.05
CA VAL A 10 1.88 -28.27 17.66
C VAL A 10 0.47 -27.68 17.60
N GLN A 11 -0.44 -28.14 18.46
CA GLN A 11 -1.79 -27.59 18.58
C GLN A 11 -1.78 -26.10 18.97
N ARG A 12 -0.91 -25.66 19.90
CA ARG A 12 -0.74 -24.23 20.23
C ARG A 12 -0.20 -23.41 19.06
N LYS A 13 0.75 -23.95 18.30
CA LYS A 13 1.36 -23.28 17.14
C LYS A 13 0.39 -23.21 15.94
N VAL A 14 -0.49 -24.20 15.80
CA VAL A 14 -1.61 -24.19 14.83
C VAL A 14 -2.69 -23.20 15.28
N LYS A 15 -2.99 -23.11 16.58
CA LYS A 15 -3.95 -22.15 17.12
C LYS A 15 -3.49 -20.69 17.00
N SER A 16 -2.19 -20.42 17.16
CA SER A 16 -1.61 -19.08 16.93
C SER A 16 -1.62 -18.64 15.46
N ILE A 17 -1.91 -19.55 14.52
CA ILE A 17 -2.06 -19.23 13.09
C ILE A 17 -3.53 -18.92 12.74
N GLN A 18 -4.50 -19.28 13.60
CA GLN A 18 -5.94 -19.12 13.37
C GLN A 18 -6.60 -17.96 14.13
N ASP A 19 -5.83 -17.15 14.86
CA ASP A 19 -6.34 -16.05 15.68
C ASP A 19 -6.32 -14.71 14.92
N THR A 20 -6.95 -14.65 13.75
CA THR A 20 -7.21 -13.38 13.02
C THR A 20 -8.17 -12.45 13.79
N THR A 21 -8.92 -12.99 14.75
CA THR A 21 -9.83 -12.27 15.65
C THR A 21 -9.15 -11.14 16.43
N TYR A 22 -7.89 -11.32 16.86
CA TYR A 22 -7.13 -10.26 17.55
C TYR A 22 -6.74 -9.12 16.62
N ILE A 23 -6.54 -9.40 15.33
CA ILE A 23 -6.18 -8.40 14.33
C ILE A 23 -7.41 -7.55 14.02
N GLU A 24 -8.60 -8.15 13.89
CA GLU A 24 -9.85 -7.40 13.68
C GLU A 24 -10.31 -6.62 14.93
N GLU A 25 -10.03 -7.10 16.15
CA GLU A 25 -10.31 -6.32 17.37
C GLU A 25 -9.36 -5.12 17.54
N THR A 26 -8.13 -5.20 17.00
CA THR A 26 -7.10 -4.15 17.18
C THR A 26 -7.01 -3.18 16.01
N LEU A 27 -7.31 -3.63 14.78
CA LEU A 27 -7.39 -2.82 13.57
C LEU A 27 -8.86 -2.67 13.18
N GLY A 28 -9.35 -1.43 13.19
CA GLY A 28 -10.63 -1.10 12.58
C GLY A 28 -10.66 -1.48 11.10
N ALA A 29 -11.86 -1.50 10.52
CA ALA A 29 -12.03 -1.74 9.10
C ALA A 29 -11.24 -0.69 8.28
N LEU A 30 -10.85 -0.98 7.03
CA LEU A 30 -10.01 -0.05 6.26
C LEU A 30 -10.70 1.30 6.01
N ASN A 31 -12.03 1.35 6.07
CA ASN A 31 -12.84 2.57 6.00
C ASN A 31 -13.01 3.31 7.35
N ASP A 32 -12.49 2.77 8.45
CA ASP A 32 -12.41 3.45 9.75
C ASP A 32 -11.22 4.43 9.76
N TYR A 33 -11.36 5.51 8.98
CA TYR A 33 -10.25 6.42 8.74
C TYR A 33 -9.77 7.15 10.00
N VAL A 34 -8.46 7.18 10.16
CA VAL A 34 -7.74 7.90 11.22
C VAL A 34 -7.12 9.19 10.68
N LEU A 35 -6.89 10.16 11.57
CA LEU A 35 -6.22 11.40 11.19
C LEU A 35 -4.72 11.18 11.04
N LEU A 36 -4.17 11.58 9.89
CA LEU A 36 -2.72 11.55 9.66
C LEU A 36 -2.05 12.75 10.34
N GLY A 37 -1.72 12.60 11.61
CA GLY A 37 -1.11 13.65 12.42
C GLY A 37 -1.96 14.92 12.45
N ARG A 38 -1.35 16.08 12.17
CA ARG A 38 -2.03 17.40 12.15
C ARG A 38 -2.37 17.90 10.75
N SER A 39 -2.32 17.04 9.74
CA SER A 39 -2.55 17.42 8.35
C SER A 39 -4.03 17.65 8.01
N GLY A 40 -4.95 17.07 8.79
CA GLY A 40 -6.38 17.04 8.47
C GLY A 40 -6.78 15.92 7.50
N LEU A 41 -5.81 15.16 6.98
CA LEU A 41 -6.04 13.98 6.15
C LEU A 41 -6.67 12.85 6.95
N ARG A 42 -7.65 12.19 6.32
CA ARG A 42 -8.25 10.94 6.81
C ARG A 42 -7.71 9.77 5.98
N VAL A 43 -7.01 8.86 6.64
CA VAL A 43 -6.35 7.71 6.02
C VAL A 43 -6.82 6.41 6.63
N SER A 44 -6.82 5.32 5.87
CA SER A 44 -7.02 3.97 6.37
C SER A 44 -6.03 3.64 7.47
N PRO A 45 -6.43 2.83 8.47
CA PRO A 45 -5.54 2.39 9.54
C PRO A 45 -4.35 1.57 9.02
N LEU A 46 -4.48 0.98 7.81
CA LEU A 46 -3.40 0.32 7.09
C LEU A 46 -3.10 1.02 5.76
N CYS A 47 -1.81 1.18 5.48
CA CYS A 47 -1.29 1.70 4.22
C CYS A 47 -0.91 0.54 3.28
N LEU A 48 -1.31 0.63 2.01
CA LEU A 48 -0.87 -0.29 0.97
C LEU A 48 0.51 0.10 0.45
N GLY A 49 1.53 -0.71 0.74
CA GLY A 49 2.86 -0.57 0.15
C GLY A 49 2.92 -1.14 -1.27
N THR A 50 3.55 -0.41 -2.20
CA THR A 50 3.60 -0.76 -3.63
C THR A 50 5.00 -1.18 -4.10
N GLU A 51 5.89 -1.61 -3.20
CA GLU A 51 7.25 -2.05 -3.55
C GLU A 51 7.25 -3.21 -4.56
N THR A 52 6.28 -4.12 -4.44
CA THR A 52 6.10 -5.29 -5.31
C THR A 52 5.36 -4.98 -6.61
N PHE A 53 4.98 -3.72 -6.85
CA PHE A 53 4.32 -3.35 -8.11
C PHE A 53 5.40 -3.14 -9.16
N GLY A 54 5.36 -3.98 -10.19
CA GLY A 54 6.39 -4.08 -11.22
C GLY A 54 7.34 -5.27 -11.03
N GLU A 55 8.12 -5.53 -12.06
CA GLU A 55 8.99 -6.71 -12.18
C GLU A 55 10.42 -6.35 -12.58
N GLN A 56 10.72 -5.06 -12.81
CA GLN A 56 12.02 -4.63 -13.35
C GLN A 56 13.22 -5.00 -12.48
N ARG A 57 13.06 -5.20 -11.17
CA ARG A 57 14.12 -5.67 -10.26
C ARG A 57 14.12 -7.19 -10.08
N GLY A 58 13.27 -7.92 -10.81
CA GLY A 58 13.09 -9.37 -10.69
C GLY A 58 12.28 -9.80 -9.45
N ILE A 59 11.68 -8.85 -8.73
CA ILE A 59 10.86 -9.08 -7.53
C ILE A 59 9.59 -8.24 -7.67
N GLY A 60 8.43 -8.87 -7.54
CA GLY A 60 7.13 -8.22 -7.61
C GLY A 60 6.18 -8.94 -8.57
N THR A 61 5.23 -8.20 -9.12
CA THR A 61 4.21 -8.71 -10.05
C THR A 61 3.94 -7.71 -11.16
N ASN A 62 3.41 -8.21 -12.27
CA ASN A 62 3.02 -7.41 -13.42
C ASN A 62 1.87 -6.44 -13.08
N TYR A 63 1.41 -5.70 -14.09
CA TYR A 63 0.37 -4.69 -13.90
C TYR A 63 -0.95 -5.33 -13.45
N GLU A 64 -1.31 -6.48 -14.00
CA GLU A 64 -2.55 -7.20 -13.72
C GLU A 64 -2.59 -7.68 -12.26
N GLY A 65 -1.52 -8.32 -11.77
CA GLY A 65 -1.44 -8.71 -10.36
C GLY A 65 -1.38 -7.51 -9.42
N SER A 66 -0.70 -6.43 -9.82
CA SER A 66 -0.69 -5.17 -9.05
C SER A 66 -2.09 -4.57 -8.96
N LYS A 67 -2.87 -4.65 -10.06
CA LYS A 67 -4.25 -4.20 -10.13
C LYS A 67 -5.15 -5.01 -9.22
N GLU A 68 -5.03 -6.35 -9.22
CA GLU A 68 -5.81 -7.22 -8.34
C GLU A 68 -5.59 -6.88 -6.86
N VAL A 69 -4.33 -6.67 -6.45
CA VAL A 69 -4.00 -6.28 -5.08
C VAL A 69 -4.57 -4.90 -4.74
N PHE A 70 -4.41 -3.93 -5.64
CA PHE A 70 -4.92 -2.58 -5.44
C PHE A 70 -6.44 -2.53 -5.36
N ASP A 71 -7.14 -3.22 -6.27
CA ASP A 71 -8.60 -3.25 -6.29
C ASP A 71 -9.14 -3.94 -5.04
N TYR A 72 -8.55 -5.06 -4.61
CA TYR A 72 -8.93 -5.70 -3.35
C TYR A 72 -8.79 -4.74 -2.16
N TYR A 73 -7.66 -4.04 -2.04
CA TYR A 73 -7.45 -3.05 -0.98
C TYR A 73 -8.48 -1.91 -1.05
N PHE A 74 -8.71 -1.37 -2.23
CA PHE A 74 -9.61 -0.24 -2.45
C PHE A 74 -11.07 -0.61 -2.20
N GLU A 75 -11.53 -1.76 -2.71
CA GLU A 75 -12.89 -2.27 -2.54
C GLU A 75 -13.23 -2.56 -1.08
N ASN A 76 -12.23 -2.90 -0.26
CA ASN A 76 -12.39 -3.06 1.19
C ASN A 76 -12.35 -1.72 1.96
N GLY A 77 -12.27 -0.58 1.27
CA GLY A 77 -12.31 0.76 1.87
C GLY A 77 -10.94 1.42 2.06
N GLY A 78 -9.87 0.77 1.59
CA GLY A 78 -8.50 1.26 1.64
C GLY A 78 -8.31 2.55 0.84
N ASN A 79 -7.69 3.57 1.44
CA ASN A 79 -7.47 4.86 0.78
C ASN A 79 -6.04 5.41 0.90
N PHE A 80 -5.12 4.71 1.56
CA PHE A 80 -3.77 5.20 1.84
C PHE A 80 -2.72 4.30 1.18
N VAL A 81 -1.97 4.85 0.22
CA VAL A 81 -1.03 4.08 -0.59
C VAL A 81 0.36 4.71 -0.53
N ASP A 82 1.37 3.86 -0.31
CA ASP A 82 2.77 4.23 -0.27
C ASP A 82 3.52 3.70 -1.50
N THR A 83 4.32 4.58 -2.11
CA THR A 83 5.19 4.25 -3.24
C THR A 83 6.58 4.92 -3.12
N SER A 84 7.41 4.76 -4.15
CA SER A 84 8.74 5.37 -4.24
C SER A 84 9.24 5.39 -5.68
N ASN A 85 10.01 6.42 -6.01
CA ASN A 85 10.79 6.50 -7.26
C ASN A 85 11.75 5.32 -7.47
N ASN A 86 12.15 4.62 -6.40
CA ASN A 86 13.08 3.49 -6.47
C ASN A 86 12.39 2.12 -6.63
N TYR A 87 11.08 2.03 -6.39
CA TYR A 87 10.34 0.76 -6.49
C TYR A 87 10.24 0.35 -7.95
N ASN A 88 10.85 -0.78 -8.28
CA ASN A 88 11.02 -1.29 -9.65
C ASN A 88 11.40 -0.18 -10.67
N PHE A 89 12.38 0.66 -10.33
CA PHE A 89 12.82 1.80 -11.16
C PHE A 89 11.67 2.71 -11.63
N GLY A 90 10.75 3.02 -10.69
CA GLY A 90 9.58 3.87 -10.92
C GLY A 90 8.44 3.18 -11.65
N GLU A 91 8.52 1.88 -11.90
CA GLU A 91 7.40 1.10 -12.47
C GLU A 91 6.20 1.07 -11.54
N SER A 92 6.45 0.92 -10.25
CA SER A 92 5.42 1.01 -9.20
C SER A 92 4.61 2.30 -9.31
N GLU A 93 5.28 3.45 -9.47
CA GLU A 93 4.62 4.75 -9.63
C GLU A 93 3.82 4.84 -10.94
N ARG A 94 4.34 4.27 -12.04
CA ARG A 94 3.63 4.22 -13.33
C ARG A 94 2.37 3.36 -13.25
N PHE A 95 2.44 2.23 -12.56
CA PHE A 95 1.29 1.34 -12.36
C PHE A 95 0.26 2.02 -11.48
N LEU A 96 0.68 2.53 -10.31
CA LEU A 96 -0.21 3.24 -9.39
C LEU A 96 -0.90 4.44 -10.05
N GLY A 97 -0.17 5.23 -10.85
CA GLY A 97 -0.73 6.36 -11.58
C GLY A 97 -1.88 5.97 -12.52
N LYS A 98 -1.79 4.81 -13.18
CA LYS A 98 -2.88 4.28 -14.01
C LYS A 98 -4.05 3.80 -13.16
N LEU A 99 -3.77 3.09 -12.07
CA LEU A 99 -4.78 2.51 -11.18
C LEU A 99 -5.65 3.55 -10.48
N ILE A 100 -5.07 4.71 -10.13
CA ILE A 100 -5.79 5.75 -9.39
C ILE A 100 -6.39 6.86 -10.26
N ALA A 101 -6.16 6.86 -11.58
CA ALA A 101 -6.48 7.99 -12.45
C ALA A 101 -7.94 8.47 -12.31
N GLU A 102 -8.90 7.54 -12.29
CA GLU A 102 -10.33 7.83 -12.18
C GLU A 102 -10.82 8.02 -10.73
N LYS A 103 -9.98 7.69 -9.75
CA LYS A 103 -10.32 7.71 -8.31
C LYS A 103 -9.37 8.58 -7.48
N ARG A 104 -8.70 9.54 -8.12
CA ARG A 104 -7.63 10.34 -7.51
C ARG A 104 -8.05 11.07 -6.24
N SER A 105 -9.27 11.62 -6.20
CA SER A 105 -9.81 12.36 -5.04
C SER A 105 -10.11 11.47 -3.82
N GLN A 106 -10.14 10.16 -4.01
CA GLN A 106 -10.47 9.19 -2.97
C GLN A 106 -9.21 8.58 -2.34
N ILE A 107 -8.02 8.83 -2.90
CA ILE A 107 -6.76 8.21 -2.48
C ILE A 107 -5.78 9.25 -1.95
N VAL A 108 -5.20 8.95 -0.79
CA VAL A 108 -4.02 9.61 -0.23
C VAL A 108 -2.78 8.84 -0.67
N VAL A 109 -1.86 9.54 -1.35
CA VAL A 109 -0.61 8.96 -1.84
C VAL A 109 0.57 9.51 -1.04
N ALA A 110 1.34 8.60 -0.44
CA ALA A 110 2.67 8.89 0.07
C ALA A 110 3.72 8.43 -0.93
N THR A 111 4.73 9.26 -1.15
CA THR A 111 5.91 8.89 -1.94
C THR A 111 7.19 9.42 -1.29
N LYS A 112 8.31 8.87 -1.73
CA LYS A 112 9.65 9.13 -1.22
C LYS A 112 10.48 9.74 -2.35
N TYR A 113 11.41 10.62 -2.00
CA TYR A 113 12.34 11.21 -2.96
C TYR A 113 13.76 11.09 -2.40
N SER A 114 14.44 10.00 -2.78
CA SER A 114 15.87 9.78 -2.52
C SER A 114 16.33 8.58 -3.36
N GLY A 115 17.64 8.32 -3.43
CA GLY A 115 18.21 7.17 -4.15
C GLY A 115 18.88 7.50 -5.49
N ILE A 116 19.66 6.54 -6.01
CA ILE A 116 20.65 6.75 -7.08
C ILE A 116 20.08 6.68 -8.51
N TYR A 117 18.83 6.22 -8.69
CA TYR A 117 18.19 6.10 -9.99
C TYR A 117 17.26 7.29 -10.24
N VAL A 118 17.74 8.25 -11.02
CA VAL A 118 17.07 9.54 -11.26
C VAL A 118 16.34 9.52 -12.60
N TYR A 119 15.11 9.00 -12.64
CA TYR A 119 14.13 9.34 -13.70
C TYR A 119 13.07 10.29 -13.12
N PHE A 120 13.45 11.56 -12.95
CA PHE A 120 12.70 12.57 -12.20
C PHE A 120 11.42 13.13 -12.88
N ARG A 121 10.90 12.52 -13.95
CA ARG A 121 10.01 13.23 -14.89
C ARG A 121 8.50 12.99 -14.73
N PHE A 122 8.05 11.99 -13.97
CA PHE A 122 6.64 11.56 -14.04
C PHE A 122 5.71 12.08 -12.91
N ILE A 123 6.21 12.20 -11.68
CA ILE A 123 5.39 12.47 -10.48
C ILE A 123 4.76 13.87 -10.48
N ILE A 124 5.52 14.92 -10.84
CA ILE A 124 5.02 16.31 -10.74
C ILE A 124 4.01 16.64 -11.84
N ASN A 125 4.10 16.02 -13.02
CA ASN A 125 3.32 16.46 -14.18
C ASN A 125 1.96 15.78 -14.33
N ASN A 126 1.80 14.52 -13.89
CA ASN A 126 0.51 13.81 -14.00
C ASN A 126 -0.42 14.05 -12.80
N VAL A 127 0.10 14.48 -11.65
CA VAL A 127 -0.69 14.75 -10.44
C VAL A 127 -1.19 16.21 -10.38
N ARG A 128 -0.64 17.13 -11.18
CA ARG A 128 -0.92 18.59 -11.13
C ARG A 128 -2.08 19.10 -12.00
N ASN A 129 -2.73 18.28 -12.82
CA ASN A 129 -3.66 18.78 -13.85
C ASN A 129 -5.14 18.94 -13.43
N GLU A 130 -5.46 19.06 -12.14
CA GLU A 130 -6.80 19.47 -11.67
C GLU A 130 -6.67 20.40 -10.44
N PRO A 131 -7.48 21.46 -10.29
CA PRO A 131 -7.36 22.48 -9.22
C PRO A 131 -7.85 21.99 -7.85
N ALA A 132 -7.90 20.68 -7.61
CA ALA A 132 -8.26 20.11 -6.33
C ALA A 132 -7.02 19.97 -5.44
N ARG A 133 -7.06 20.60 -4.27
CA ARG A 133 -6.07 20.56 -3.17
C ARG A 133 -5.43 19.18 -3.05
N LEU A 134 -4.13 19.08 -3.32
CA LEU A 134 -3.37 17.84 -3.29
C LEU A 134 -2.81 17.60 -1.89
N ASP A 135 -3.31 16.58 -1.22
CA ASP A 135 -2.73 16.10 0.03
C ASP A 135 -1.68 15.01 -0.26
N LEU A 136 -0.51 15.46 -0.73
CA LEU A 136 0.69 14.62 -0.93
C LEU A 136 1.51 14.63 0.37
N VAL A 137 1.78 13.47 0.95
CA VAL A 137 2.69 13.37 2.10
C VAL A 137 4.02 12.83 1.61
N CYS A 138 5.00 13.71 1.50
CA CYS A 138 6.34 13.38 1.04
C CYS A 138 7.25 13.17 2.25
N TRP A 139 7.79 11.96 2.43
CA TRP A 139 8.70 11.64 3.53
C TRP A 139 10.16 11.78 3.09
N THR A 140 10.94 12.54 3.86
CA THR A 140 12.41 12.56 3.81
C THR A 140 12.96 11.58 4.83
N TYR A 141 13.81 10.64 4.41
CA TYR A 141 14.81 10.10 5.32
C TYR A 141 15.96 11.11 5.35
N ASN A 142 16.18 11.73 6.52
CA ASN A 142 17.36 12.54 6.82
C ASN A 142 18.35 11.65 7.57
#